data_AF-A0A2J7VA14-F1
#
_entry.id   AF-A0A2J7VA14-F1
#
_cell.length_a   1.000
_cell.length_b   1.000
_cell.length_c   1.000
_cell.angle_alpha   90.00
_cell.angle_beta   90.00
_cell.angle_gamma   90.00
#
_symmetry.space_group_name_H-M   'P 1'
#
loop_
_entity.id
_entity.type
_entity.pdbx_description
1 polymer ?
#
loop_
_entity_poly.entity_id
_entity_poly.type
_entity_poly.pdbx_seq_one_letter_code
_entity_poly.pdbx_strand_id
1 'polypeptide(L)' 'MSSNPGAREAPCGIVRRVSATPAAQALIERLRTVHGQLMFHQSGGCCDGSAPMCFALGEFQTGDADVCLGEIAGAPPST' A
#
# COMPACT_ATOMS: atom_id res chain seq x y z
N MET A 1 -27.36 8.42 16.20
CA MET A 1 -26.61 8.66 14.95
C MET A 1 -25.49 9.64 15.26
N SER A 2 -24.32 9.14 15.65
CA SER A 2 -23.13 9.98 15.81
C SER A 2 -22.06 9.39 14.91
N SER A 3 -22.02 9.91 13.69
CA SER A 3 -20.92 9.68 12.75
C SER A 3 -19.68 10.31 13.37
N ASN A 4 -18.67 9.49 13.69
CA ASN A 4 -17.38 9.96 14.17
C ASN A 4 -16.52 10.36 12.95
N PRO A 5 -16.21 11.65 12.71
CA PRO A 5 -15.36 12.06 11.59
C PRO A 5 -13.92 12.15 12.11
N GLY A 6 -13.20 11.02 12.14
CA GLY A 6 -11.95 10.96 12.89
C GLY A 6 -10.82 10.06 12.36
N ALA A 7 -10.98 9.42 11.20
CA ALA A 7 -9.84 8.84 10.50
C ALA A 7 -9.54 9.73 9.29
N ARG A 8 -8.69 10.73 9.48
CA ARG A 8 -8.14 11.49 8.35
C ARG A 8 -7.24 10.53 7.57
N GLU A 9 -7.72 10.10 6.40
CA GLU A 9 -6.92 9.43 5.38
C GLU A 9 -5.64 10.26 5.16
N ALA A 10 -4.49 9.69 5.50
CA ALA A 10 -3.21 10.32 5.22
C ALA A 10 -3.03 10.29 3.69
N PRO A 11 -2.99 11.44 3.00
CA PRO A 11 -2.80 11.43 1.56
C PRO A 11 -1.41 10.88 1.27
N CYS A 12 -1.34 9.81 0.48
CA CYS A 12 -0.13 9.44 -0.22
C CYS A 12 0.44 10.71 -0.87
N GLY A 13 1.66 11.09 -0.52
CA GLY A 13 2.24 12.35 -0.98
C GLY A 13 2.15 12.51 -2.51
N ILE A 14 1.99 13.74 -2.99
CA ILE A 14 1.85 14.09 -4.43
C ILE A 14 2.98 13.54 -5.31
N VAL A 15 4.13 13.22 -4.72
CA VAL A 15 5.29 12.65 -5.43
C VAL A 15 5.18 11.12 -5.45
N ARG A 16 4.88 10.56 -6.63
CA ARG A 16 4.99 9.11 -6.88
C ARG A 16 6.45 8.67 -6.74
N ARG A 17 6.77 7.95 -5.66
CA ARG A 17 8.11 7.36 -5.44
C ARG A 17 8.22 5.91 -5.88
N VAL A 18 7.10 5.30 -6.25
CA VAL A 18 7.01 3.91 -6.72
C VAL A 18 6.32 3.83 -8.08
N SER A 19 6.68 2.83 -8.86
CA SER A 19 6.04 2.46 -10.12
C SER A 19 5.93 0.94 -10.21
N ALA A 20 5.03 0.47 -11.06
CA ALA A 20 4.84 -0.95 -11.33
C ALA A 20 4.94 -1.18 -12.85
N THR A 21 5.68 -2.22 -13.24
CA THR A 21 5.71 -2.66 -14.64
C THR A 21 4.34 -3.19 -15.05
N PRO A 22 4.01 -3.24 -16.36
CA PRO A 22 2.73 -3.79 -16.81
C PRO A 22 2.47 -5.23 -16.32
N ALA A 23 3.51 -6.06 -16.27
CA ALA A 23 3.41 -7.43 -15.74
C ALA A 23 3.10 -7.45 -14.25
N ALA A 24 3.71 -6.54 -13.46
CA ALA A 24 3.40 -6.40 -12.05
C ALA A 24 1.97 -5.91 -11.82
N GLN A 25 1.50 -4.95 -12.62
CA GLN A 25 0.11 -4.46 -12.56
C GLN A 25 -0.89 -5.60 -12.80
N ALA A 26 -0.69 -6.41 -13.85
CA ALA A 26 -1.55 -7.56 -14.14
C ALA A 26 -1.54 -8.61 -13.01
N LEU A 27 -0.40 -8.82 -12.35
CA LEU A 27 -0.31 -9.69 -11.17
C LEU A 27 -1.09 -9.11 -9.99
N ILE A 28 -0.94 -7.81 -9.71
CA ILE A 28 -1.65 -7.12 -8.62
C ILE A 28 -3.16 -7.21 -8.84
N GLU A 29 -3.64 -6.96 -10.06
CA GLU A 29 -5.06 -7.09 -10.40
C GLU A 29 -5.59 -8.50 -10.17
N ARG A 30 -4.83 -9.53 -10.58
CA ARG A 30 -5.18 -10.93 -10.31
C ARG A 30 -5.24 -11.23 -8.81
N LEU A 31 -4.30 -10.72 -8.01
CA LEU A 31 -4.33 -10.92 -6.57
C LEU A 31 -5.53 -10.21 -5.94
N ARG A 32 -5.90 -9.02 -6.43
CA ARG A 32 -7.07 -8.29 -5.95
C ARG A 32 -8.39 -9.02 -6.18
N THR A 33 -8.53 -9.76 -7.28
CA THR A 33 -9.77 -10.53 -7.52
C THR A 33 -9.94 -11.67 -6.54
N VAL A 34 -8.85 -12.18 -5.96
CA VAL A 34 -8.86 -13.28 -5.00
C VAL A 34 -8.94 -12.77 -3.56
N HIS A 35 -8.24 -11.69 -3.23
CA HIS A 35 -8.02 -11.24 -1.85
C HIS A 35 -8.70 -9.91 -1.51
N GLY A 36 -9.29 -9.21 -2.48
CA GLY A 36 -9.88 -7.88 -2.29
C GLY A 36 -8.87 -6.74 -2.43
N GLN A 37 -9.01 -5.69 -1.64
CA GLN A 37 -8.06 -4.57 -1.67
C GLN A 37 -6.71 -5.01 -1.07
N LEU A 38 -5.62 -4.55 -1.66
CA LEU A 38 -4.26 -4.92 -1.26
C LEU A 38 -3.48 -3.70 -0.78
N MET A 39 -2.49 -3.93 0.06
CA MET A 39 -1.46 -2.97 0.43
C MET A 39 -0.07 -3.60 0.27
N PHE A 40 0.92 -2.76 -0.01
CA PHE A 40 2.31 -3.18 -0.13
C PHE A 40 3.14 -2.46 0.92
N HIS A 41 3.92 -3.23 1.69
CA HIS A 41 4.84 -2.69 2.67
C HIS A 41 6.26 -3.14 2.33
N GLN A 42 7.16 -2.17 2.31
CA GLN A 42 8.57 -2.41 2.11
C GLN A 42 9.30 -1.88 3.33
N SER A 43 9.91 -2.78 4.10
CA SER A 43 10.83 -2.37 5.17
C SER A 43 11.98 -1.57 4.55
N GLY A 44 12.45 -0.52 5.23
CA GLY A 44 13.62 0.27 4.81
C GLY A 44 14.94 -0.49 4.94
N GLY A 45 15.02 -1.70 4.37
CA GLY A 45 15.92 -2.80 4.73
C GLY A 45 17.40 -2.43 4.89
N CYS A 46 18.09 -3.23 5.72
CA CYS A 46 19.49 -3.02 6.08
C CYS A 46 20.50 -3.42 4.98
N CYS A 47 20.14 -4.29 4.01
CA CYS A 47 21.03 -4.68 2.90
C CYS A 47 20.24 -5.08 1.63
N ASP A 48 20.69 -4.65 0.43
CA ASP A 48 20.33 -5.07 -0.95
C ASP A 48 18.85 -5.21 -1.39
N GLY A 49 17.92 -4.63 -0.64
CA GLY A 49 16.55 -4.42 -1.09
C GLY A 49 15.63 -5.57 -0.71
N SER A 50 14.94 -5.42 0.41
CA SER A 50 13.79 -6.27 0.71
C SER A 50 12.73 -6.05 -0.37
N ALA A 51 12.34 -7.12 -1.06
CA ALA A 51 11.20 -7.10 -1.96
C ALA A 51 9.95 -6.59 -1.23
N PRO A 52 9.02 -5.90 -1.92
CA PRO A 52 7.79 -5.45 -1.28
C PRO A 52 6.95 -6.65 -0.83
N MET A 53 6.53 -6.63 0.43
CA MET A 53 5.56 -7.58 0.97
C MET A 53 4.15 -7.14 0.60
N CYS A 54 3.28 -8.10 0.27
CA CYS A 54 1.90 -7.87 -0.18
C CYS A 54 0.92 -8.43 0.85
N PHE A 55 -0.04 -7.60 1.28
CA PHE A 55 -1.06 -7.95 2.28
C PHE A 55 -2.45 -7.53 1.79
N ALA A 56 -3.51 -8.13 2.32
CA ALA A 56 -4.82 -7.53 2.18
C ALA A 56 -4.87 -6.21 2.98
N LEU A 57 -5.65 -5.25 2.49
CA LEU A 57 -5.75 -3.93 3.11
C LEU A 57 -6.22 -4.05 4.57
N GLY A 58 -5.42 -3.55 5.50
CA GLY A 58 -5.70 -3.57 6.95
C GLY A 58 -5.19 -4.80 7.70
N GLU A 59 -4.58 -5.78 7.02
CA GLU A 59 -3.97 -6.95 7.68
C GLU A 59 -2.55 -6.70 8.19
N PHE A 60 -1.90 -5.63 7.72
CA PHE A 60 -0.61 -5.19 8.22
C PHE A 60 -0.76 -3.86 8.95
N GLN A 61 -0.25 -3.79 10.17
CA GLN A 61 -0.25 -2.57 10.97
C GLN A 61 1.01 -1.75 10.66
N THR A 62 0.81 -0.53 10.20
CA THR A 62 1.88 0.46 10.03
C THR A 62 2.30 1.03 11.39
N GLY A 63 3.55 1.46 11.49
CA GLY A 63 4.11 2.18 12.63
C GLY A 63 4.44 3.64 12.28
N ASP A 64 4.81 4.42 13.29
CA ASP A 64 5.09 5.86 13.14
C ASP A 64 6.24 6.19 12.16
N ALA A 65 7.12 5.22 11.90
CA ALA A 65 8.23 5.38 10.96
C ALA A 65 7.85 5.06 9.51
N ASP A 66 6.67 4.48 9.27
CA ASP A 66 6.21 4.12 7.94
C ASP A 66 5.75 5.34 7.16
N VAL A 67 6.10 5.37 5.88
CA VAL A 67 5.75 6.46 4.98
C VAL A 67 5.05 5.93 3.74
N CYS A 68 3.95 6.56 3.36
CA CYS A 68 3.27 6.22 2.12
C CYS A 68 4.08 6.73 0.92
N LEU A 69 4.54 5.80 0.07
CA LEU A 69 5.39 6.10 -1.10
C LEU A 69 4.62 6.33 -2.41
N GLY A 70 3.39 5.84 -2.50
CA GLY A 70 2.63 5.82 -3.74
C GLY A 70 1.45 4.85 -3.70
N GLU A 71 0.53 5.04 -4.63
CA GLU A 71 -0.45 4.03 -5.03
C GLU A 71 0.06 3.30 -6.27
N ILE A 72 -0.17 1.99 -6.35
CA ILE A 72 0.13 1.17 -7.53
C ILE A 72 -1.09 0.34 -7.92
N ALA A 73 -1.38 0.25 -9.23
CA ALA A 73 -2.51 -0.53 -9.77
C ALA A 73 -3.86 -0.23 -9.09
N GLY A 74 -4.09 1.03 -8.68
CA GLY A 74 -5.31 1.47 -7.99
C GLY A 74 -5.53 0.84 -6.62
N ALA A 75 -4.48 0.28 -6.00
CA ALA A 75 -4.49 -0.10 -4.60
C ALA A 75 -4.42 1.20 -3.77
N PRO A 76 -5.45 1.53 -2.97
CA PRO A 76 -5.43 2.73 -2.16
C PRO A 76 -4.34 2.61 -1.08
N PRO A 77 -3.82 3.73 -0.58
CA PRO A 77 -2.83 3.70 0.48
C PRO A 77 -3.46 3.05 1.71
N SER A 78 -2.74 2.13 2.34
CA SER A 78 -3.10 1.70 3.69
C SER A 78 -2.96 2.89 4.63
N THR A 79 -4.05 3.22 5.32
CA THR A 79 -4.02 4.06 6.52
C THR A 79 -3.11 3.47 7.57
#